data_AF-A0A7S0RBG5-F1
#
_entry.id   AF-A0A7S0RBG5-F1
#
_cell.length_a   1.000
_cell.length_b   1.000
_cell.length_c   1.000
_cell.angle_alpha   90.00
_cell.angle_beta   90.00
_cell.angle_gamma   90.00
#
_symmetry.space_group_name_H-M   'P 1'
#
loop_
_entity.id
_entity.type
_entity.pdbx_description
1 polymer ?
#
loop_
_entity_poly.entity_id
_entity_poly.type
_entity_poly.pdbx_seq_one_letter_code
_entity_poly.pdbx_strand_id
1 'polypeptide(L)'
;QLDDSEAFCRAALEGRRTHLGDDHWETLTSLYNLGNILNSKGKLADAEPLYRQAVEGFRKRRGSRHPDTLGVLNGLARLLRERGKLEEAEPLYRAALEGQRAQLGASHPRTLNSLNGLANLLTQEGKLSEAELLYRAALEG
;
A
#
# COMPACT_ATOMS: atom_id res chain seq x y z
N GLN A 1 18.72 -14.70 0.62
CA GLN A 1 19.07 -13.48 1.37
C GLN A 1 18.15 -12.34 0.89
N LEU A 2 17.74 -11.37 1.74
CA LEU A 2 16.89 -10.24 1.26
C LEU A 2 17.65 -9.36 0.23
N ASP A 3 18.97 -9.41 0.23
CA ASP A 3 19.82 -8.70 -0.74
C ASP A 3 19.73 -9.29 -2.14
N ASP A 4 19.76 -10.61 -2.28
CA ASP A 4 19.53 -11.29 -3.56
C ASP A 4 18.14 -10.97 -4.13
N SER A 5 17.14 -10.91 -3.24
CA SER A 5 15.76 -10.57 -3.63
C SER A 5 15.64 -9.13 -4.15
N GLU A 6 16.36 -8.17 -3.56
CA GLU A 6 16.34 -6.78 -4.03
C GLU A 6 17.01 -6.67 -5.41
N ALA A 7 18.20 -7.25 -5.57
CA ALA A 7 18.93 -7.22 -6.84
C ALA A 7 18.12 -7.86 -7.98
N PHE A 8 17.53 -9.04 -7.71
CA PHE A 8 16.66 -9.71 -8.67
C PHE A 8 15.44 -8.87 -9.05
N CYS A 9 14.76 -8.26 -8.07
CA CYS A 9 13.60 -7.42 -8.34
C CYS A 9 13.96 -6.14 -9.12
N ARG A 10 15.13 -5.55 -8.90
CA ARG A 10 15.62 -4.41 -9.69
C ARG A 10 15.87 -4.79 -11.15
N ALA A 11 16.59 -5.88 -11.38
CA ALA A 11 16.85 -6.37 -12.74
C ALA A 11 15.55 -6.73 -13.48
N ALA A 12 14.61 -7.40 -12.79
CA ALA A 12 13.31 -7.73 -13.36
C ALA A 12 12.46 -6.49 -13.68
N LEU A 13 12.50 -5.46 -12.82
CA LEU A 13 11.82 -4.19 -13.07
C LEU A 13 12.38 -3.49 -14.31
N GLU A 14 13.70 -3.43 -14.44
CA GLU A 14 14.36 -2.79 -15.58
C GLU A 14 14.03 -3.49 -16.90
N GLY A 15 14.12 -4.83 -16.94
CA GLY A 15 13.71 -5.60 -18.12
C GLY A 15 12.24 -5.36 -18.50
N ARG A 16 11.33 -5.32 -17.53
CA ARG A 16 9.91 -5.03 -17.79
C ARG A 16 9.67 -3.60 -18.27
N ARG A 17 10.38 -2.61 -17.73
CA ARG A 17 10.32 -1.23 -18.24
C ARG A 17 10.72 -1.17 -19.71
N THR A 18 11.84 -1.80 -20.05
CA THR A 18 12.37 -1.80 -21.44
C THR A 18 11.43 -2.50 -22.42
N HIS A 19 10.85 -3.65 -22.03
CA HIS A 19 10.06 -4.47 -22.96
C HIS A 19 8.55 -4.18 -22.95
N LEU A 20 8.00 -3.74 -21.82
CA LEU A 20 6.55 -3.59 -21.62
C LEU A 20 6.14 -2.12 -21.43
N GLY A 21 7.08 -1.25 -21.05
CA GLY A 21 6.83 0.14 -20.70
C GLY A 21 6.46 0.34 -19.22
N ASP A 22 6.54 1.59 -18.76
CA ASP A 22 6.29 1.98 -17.37
C ASP A 22 4.85 1.73 -16.91
N ASP A 23 3.88 1.91 -17.81
CA ASP A 23 2.46 1.76 -17.53
C ASP A 23 1.97 0.31 -17.66
N HIS A 24 2.83 -0.69 -17.91
CA HIS A 24 2.37 -2.08 -18.02
C HIS A 24 2.11 -2.70 -16.64
N TRP A 25 1.06 -3.53 -16.51
CA TRP A 25 0.67 -4.07 -15.20
C TRP A 25 1.78 -4.85 -14.50
N GLU A 26 2.60 -5.60 -15.24
CA GLU A 26 3.74 -6.30 -14.64
C GLU A 26 4.82 -5.34 -14.13
N THR A 27 5.08 -4.25 -14.85
CA THR A 27 6.01 -3.20 -14.44
C THR A 27 5.52 -2.56 -13.13
N LEU A 28 4.23 -2.23 -13.07
CA LEU A 28 3.60 -1.66 -11.87
C LEU A 28 3.62 -2.63 -10.67
N THR A 29 3.33 -3.91 -10.90
CA THR A 29 3.47 -4.95 -9.86
C THR A 29 4.91 -5.06 -9.38
N SER A 30 5.89 -4.91 -10.27
CA SER A 30 7.33 -4.95 -9.92
C SER A 30 7.74 -3.77 -9.08
N LEU A 31 7.25 -2.56 -9.41
CA LEU A 31 7.44 -1.37 -8.59
C LEU A 31 6.91 -1.57 -7.17
N TYR A 32 5.67 -2.06 -7.05
CA TYR A 32 5.07 -2.34 -5.75
C TYR A 32 5.86 -3.38 -4.94
N ASN A 33 6.30 -4.47 -5.58
CA ASN A 33 7.05 -5.52 -4.92
C ASN A 33 8.45 -5.07 -4.47
N LEU A 34 9.16 -4.31 -5.31
CA LEU A 34 10.44 -3.72 -4.93
C LEU A 34 10.25 -2.72 -3.78
N GLY A 35 9.18 -1.92 -3.81
CA GLY A 35 8.78 -1.06 -2.69
C GLY A 35 8.58 -1.83 -1.38
N ASN A 36 7.89 -2.98 -1.42
CA ASN A 36 7.71 -3.84 -0.25
C ASN A 36 9.04 -4.38 0.30
N ILE A 37 9.96 -4.80 -0.57
CA ILE A 37 11.29 -5.30 -0.17
C ILE A 37 12.13 -4.19 0.46
N LEU A 38 12.11 -2.99 -0.11
CA LEU A 38 12.85 -1.85 0.44
C LEU A 38 12.27 -1.41 1.77
N ASN A 39 10.94 -1.40 1.89
CA ASN A 39 10.27 -1.11 3.16
C ASN A 39 10.65 -2.13 4.24
N SER A 40 10.62 -3.45 3.95
CA SER A 40 11.01 -4.46 4.94
C SER A 40 12.48 -4.39 5.38
N LYS A 41 13.34 -3.76 4.57
CA LYS A 41 14.73 -3.43 4.92
C LYS A 41 14.90 -2.10 5.66
N GLY A 42 13.82 -1.36 5.92
CA GLY A 42 13.87 -0.02 6.51
C GLY A 42 14.33 1.08 5.56
N LYS A 43 14.51 0.79 4.25
CA LYS A 43 14.89 1.77 3.22
C LYS A 43 13.67 2.57 2.76
N LEU A 44 13.03 3.28 3.68
CA LEU A 44 11.73 3.93 3.45
C LEU A 44 11.79 5.03 2.38
N ALA A 45 12.91 5.75 2.31
CA ALA A 45 13.13 6.80 1.31
C ALA A 45 13.19 6.26 -0.13
N ASP A 46 13.80 5.08 -0.32
CA ASP A 46 13.89 4.43 -1.63
C ASP A 46 12.58 3.77 -2.03
N ALA A 47 11.79 3.32 -1.05
CA ALA A 47 10.50 2.67 -1.29
C ALA A 47 9.40 3.65 -1.73
N GLU A 48 9.36 4.86 -1.17
CA GLU A 48 8.30 5.85 -1.44
C GLU A 48 8.07 6.16 -2.93
N PRO A 49 9.10 6.50 -3.74
CA PRO A 49 8.90 6.81 -5.15
C PRO A 49 8.34 5.61 -5.92
N LEU A 50 8.73 4.38 -5.56
CA LEU A 50 8.22 3.16 -6.21
C LEU A 50 6.74 2.95 -5.92
N TYR A 51 6.31 3.12 -4.67
CA TYR A 51 4.90 3.04 -4.31
C TYR A 51 4.09 4.14 -5.00
N ARG A 52 4.58 5.39 -5.03
CA ARG A 52 3.88 6.50 -5.70
C ARG A 52 3.70 6.21 -7.20
N GLN A 53 4.76 5.76 -7.88
CA GLN A 53 4.68 5.40 -9.30
C GLN A 53 3.72 4.22 -9.54
N ALA A 54 3.73 3.20 -8.67
CA ALA A 54 2.78 2.10 -8.75
C ALA A 54 1.32 2.58 -8.57
N VAL A 55 1.05 3.43 -7.57
CA VAL A 55 -0.28 4.02 -7.35
C VAL A 55 -0.78 4.75 -8.58
N GLU A 56 0.06 5.60 -9.17
CA GLU A 56 -0.29 6.38 -10.36
C GLU A 56 -0.63 5.48 -11.55
N GLY A 57 0.24 4.51 -11.87
CA GLY A 57 0.02 3.61 -12.98
C GLY A 57 -1.19 2.69 -12.78
N PHE A 58 -1.42 2.17 -11.57
CA PHE A 58 -2.60 1.34 -11.30
C PHE A 58 -3.89 2.15 -11.37
N ARG A 59 -3.89 3.39 -10.87
CA ARG A 59 -5.03 4.32 -11.02
C ARG A 59 -5.33 4.57 -12.50
N LYS A 60 -4.32 4.86 -13.31
CA LYS A 60 -4.47 5.11 -14.75
C LYS A 60 -5.00 3.90 -15.50
N ARG A 61 -4.50 2.69 -15.21
CA ARG A 61 -4.89 1.46 -15.92
C ARG A 61 -6.21 0.86 -15.49
N ARG A 62 -6.47 0.81 -14.18
CA ARG A 62 -7.57 0.01 -13.61
C ARG A 62 -8.61 0.87 -12.88
N GLY A 63 -8.34 2.15 -12.73
CA GLY A 63 -9.18 3.06 -11.95
C GLY A 63 -8.82 3.09 -10.48
N SER A 64 -9.24 4.15 -9.80
CA SER A 64 -8.95 4.42 -8.39
C SER A 64 -9.56 3.41 -7.43
N ARG A 65 -10.69 2.80 -7.80
CA ARG A 65 -11.42 1.84 -6.96
C ARG A 65 -11.02 0.39 -7.20
N HIS A 66 -10.20 0.05 -8.20
CA HIS A 66 -9.86 -1.36 -8.45
C HIS A 66 -9.12 -2.00 -7.25
N PRO A 67 -9.40 -3.27 -6.88
CA PRO A 67 -8.81 -3.90 -5.69
C PRO A 67 -7.28 -3.86 -5.62
N ASP A 68 -6.60 -3.97 -6.77
CA ASP A 68 -5.14 -3.84 -6.83
C ASP A 68 -4.67 -2.41 -6.59
N THR A 69 -5.35 -1.39 -7.13
CA THR A 69 -5.07 0.01 -6.83
C THR A 69 -5.21 0.29 -5.34
N LEU A 70 -6.27 -0.23 -4.71
CA LEU A 70 -6.51 -0.09 -3.27
C LEU A 70 -5.44 -0.84 -2.45
N GLY A 71 -4.97 -1.99 -2.91
CA GLY A 71 -3.86 -2.71 -2.28
C GLY A 71 -2.56 -1.91 -2.28
N VAL A 72 -2.21 -1.30 -3.42
CA VAL A 72 -1.02 -0.45 -3.53
C VAL A 72 -1.15 0.83 -2.70
N LEU A 73 -2.35 1.43 -2.66
CA LEU A 73 -2.65 2.59 -1.80
C LEU A 73 -2.41 2.28 -0.33
N ASN A 74 -2.87 1.12 0.15
CA ASN A 74 -2.66 0.68 1.52
C ASN A 74 -1.15 0.48 1.83
N GLY A 75 -0.37 -0.01 0.86
CA GLY A 75 1.09 -0.13 0.98
C GLY A 75 1.79 1.23 1.09
N LEU A 76 1.40 2.21 0.29
CA LEU A 76 1.91 3.58 0.38
C LEU A 76 1.52 4.24 1.72
N ALA A 77 0.27 4.06 2.17
CA ALA A 77 -0.20 4.60 3.44
C ALA A 77 0.63 4.05 4.63
N ARG A 78 0.91 2.75 4.64
CA ARG A 78 1.77 2.12 5.64
C ARG A 78 3.17 2.71 5.66
N LEU A 79 3.79 2.89 4.49
CA LEU A 79 5.10 3.50 4.38
C LEU A 79 5.11 4.93 4.93
N LEU A 80 4.13 5.75 4.55
CA LEU A 80 4.03 7.13 5.02
C LEU A 80 3.85 7.21 6.53
N ARG A 81 3.04 6.31 7.11
CA ARG A 81 2.91 6.16 8.57
C ARG A 81 4.24 5.81 9.23
N GLU A 82 4.98 4.84 8.69
CA GLU A 82 6.31 4.47 9.20
C GLU A 82 7.34 5.61 9.09
N ARG A 83 7.14 6.54 8.15
CA ARG A 83 7.91 7.79 8.02
C ARG A 83 7.42 8.94 8.93
N GLY A 84 6.37 8.73 9.71
CA GLY A 84 5.75 9.78 10.54
C GLY A 84 4.91 10.80 9.77
N LYS A 85 4.64 10.56 8.48
CA LYS A 85 3.80 11.43 7.62
C LYS A 85 2.33 11.05 7.76
N LEU A 86 1.78 11.22 8.97
CA LEU A 86 0.44 10.72 9.32
C LEU A 86 -0.66 11.40 8.51
N GLU A 87 -0.57 12.71 8.30
CA GLU A 87 -1.53 13.50 7.51
C GLU A 87 -1.60 13.05 6.03
N GLU A 88 -0.47 12.61 5.44
CA GLU A 88 -0.47 12.07 4.08
C GLU A 88 -1.02 10.62 4.03
N ALA A 89 -0.86 9.86 5.11
CA ALA A 89 -1.23 8.45 5.17
C ALA A 89 -2.73 8.22 5.44
N GLU A 90 -3.35 9.04 6.31
CA GLU A 90 -4.75 8.91 6.72
C GLU A 90 -5.75 8.87 5.54
N PRO A 91 -5.72 9.81 4.56
CA PRO A 91 -6.66 9.78 3.44
C PRO A 91 -6.46 8.54 2.54
N LEU A 92 -5.24 8.01 2.44
CA LEU A 92 -4.95 6.82 1.65
C LEU A 92 -5.51 5.56 2.30
N TYR A 93 -5.36 5.43 3.63
CA TYR A 93 -5.97 4.35 4.39
C TYR A 93 -7.49 4.39 4.31
N ARG A 94 -8.11 5.57 4.47
CA ARG A 94 -9.57 5.72 4.35
C ARG A 94 -10.07 5.34 2.95
N ALA A 95 -9.40 5.80 1.90
CA ALA A 95 -9.77 5.46 0.53
C ALA A 95 -9.64 3.95 0.24
N ALA A 96 -8.56 3.31 0.70
CA ALA A 96 -8.35 1.87 0.58
C ALA A 96 -9.45 1.09 1.31
N LEU A 97 -9.74 1.48 2.56
CA LEU A 97 -10.76 0.87 3.41
C LEU A 97 -12.16 0.98 2.79
N GLU A 98 -12.59 2.18 2.40
CA GLU A 98 -13.91 2.40 1.79
C GLU A 98 -14.08 1.53 0.53
N GLY A 99 -13.09 1.56 -0.36
CA GLY A 99 -13.14 0.82 -1.62
C GLY A 99 -13.14 -0.70 -1.41
N GLN A 100 -12.31 -1.21 -0.50
CA GLN A 100 -12.22 -2.64 -0.23
C GLN A 100 -13.47 -3.16 0.47
N ARG A 101 -14.00 -2.40 1.45
CA ARG A 101 -15.25 -2.75 2.12
C ARG A 101 -16.41 -2.82 1.14
N ALA A 102 -16.50 -1.88 0.21
CA ALA A 102 -17.56 -1.84 -0.80
C ALA A 102 -17.51 -3.01 -1.81
N GLN A 103 -16.31 -3.49 -2.14
CA GLN A 103 -16.13 -4.53 -3.18
C GLN A 103 -15.97 -5.95 -2.65
N LEU A 104 -15.33 -6.08 -1.49
CA LEU A 104 -14.90 -7.37 -0.93
C LEU A 104 -15.68 -7.72 0.34
N GLY A 105 -16.38 -6.76 0.94
CA GLY A 105 -17.05 -6.92 2.23
C GLY A 105 -16.16 -6.55 3.42
N ALA A 106 -16.78 -6.46 4.60
CA ALA A 106 -16.13 -6.03 5.84
C ALA A 106 -15.11 -7.06 6.38
N SER A 107 -15.44 -8.35 6.32
CA SER A 107 -14.62 -9.48 6.81
C SER A 107 -13.48 -9.89 5.88
N HIS A 108 -13.36 -9.27 4.69
CA HIS A 108 -12.32 -9.69 3.76
C HIS A 108 -10.92 -9.31 4.28
N PRO A 109 -9.90 -10.19 4.18
CA PRO A 109 -8.56 -9.94 4.74
C PRO A 109 -7.93 -8.61 4.32
N ARG A 110 -8.15 -8.17 3.07
CA ARG A 110 -7.69 -6.85 2.60
C ARG A 110 -8.38 -5.70 3.34
N THR A 111 -9.69 -5.78 3.54
CA THR A 111 -10.47 -4.77 4.30
C THR A 111 -10.01 -4.71 5.75
N LEU A 112 -9.83 -5.87 6.40
CA LEU A 112 -9.30 -5.97 7.76
C LEU A 112 -7.88 -5.40 7.87
N ASN A 113 -7.04 -5.60 6.86
CA ASN A 113 -5.70 -5.01 6.82
C ASN A 113 -5.75 -3.48 6.77
N SER A 114 -6.60 -2.89 5.93
CA SER A 114 -6.78 -1.43 5.86
C SER A 114 -7.40 -0.86 7.14
N LEU A 115 -8.33 -1.58 7.78
CA LEU A 115 -8.88 -1.22 9.10
C LEU A 115 -7.76 -1.14 10.14
N ASN A 116 -6.96 -2.20 10.27
CA ASN A 116 -5.83 -2.24 11.21
C ASN A 116 -4.79 -1.15 10.88
N GLY A 117 -4.55 -0.88 9.60
CA GLY A 117 -3.65 0.18 9.15
C GLY A 117 -4.08 1.57 9.63
N LEU A 118 -5.36 1.90 9.44
CA LEU A 118 -5.96 3.15 9.89
C LEU A 118 -6.01 3.24 11.42
N ALA A 119 -6.40 2.17 12.11
CA ALA A 119 -6.45 2.15 13.58
C ALA A 119 -5.06 2.42 14.21
N ASN A 120 -4.01 1.81 13.65
CA ASN A 120 -2.63 2.08 14.06
C ASN A 120 -2.22 3.54 13.82
N LEU A 121 -2.62 4.13 12.68
CA LEU A 121 -2.35 5.54 12.39
C LEU A 121 -3.04 6.44 13.42
N LEU A 122 -4.33 6.23 13.67
CA LEU A 122 -5.10 7.01 14.64
C LEU A 122 -4.53 6.86 16.06
N THR A 123 -4.00 5.69 16.41
CA THR A 123 -3.28 5.47 17.67
C THR A 123 -2.03 6.36 17.76
N GLN A 124 -1.25 6.47 16.69
CA GLN A 124 -0.06 7.35 16.63
C GLN A 124 -0.42 8.83 16.71
N GLU A 125 -1.59 9.23 16.21
CA GLU A 125 -2.12 10.60 16.32
C GLU A 125 -2.77 10.89 17.68
N GLY A 126 -2.89 9.90 18.58
CA GLY A 126 -3.56 10.05 19.87
C GLY A 126 -5.10 10.03 19.79
N LYS A 127 -5.69 9.73 18.63
CA LYS A 127 -7.15 9.60 18.40
C LYS A 127 -7.64 8.21 18.87
N LEU A 128 -7.43 7.90 20.15
CA LEU A 128 -7.61 6.53 20.69
C LEU A 128 -9.05 6.02 20.60
N SER A 129 -10.06 6.86 20.81
CA SER A 129 -11.46 6.44 20.73
C SER A 129 -11.87 6.01 19.31
N GLU A 130 -11.38 6.70 18.29
CA GLU A 130 -11.65 6.34 16.89
C GLU A 130 -10.87 5.08 16.50
N ALA A 131 -9.62 4.94 16.96
CA ALA A 131 -8.83 3.73 16.76
C ALA A 131 -9.48 2.48 17.38
N GLU A 132 -10.02 2.60 18.60
CA GLU A 132 -10.69 1.51 19.29
C GLU A 132 -11.89 0.97 18.51
N LEU A 133 -12.72 1.87 17.95
CA LEU A 133 -13.85 1.47 17.11
C LEU A 133 -13.41 0.68 15.89
N LEU A 134 -12.30 1.08 15.25
CA LEU A 134 -11.76 0.36 14.09
C LEU A 134 -11.17 -0.99 14.47
N TYR A 135 -10.48 -1.11 15.61
CA TYR A 135 -9.97 -2.40 16.09
C TYR A 135 -11.11 -3.37 16.43
N ARG A 136 -12.17 -2.90 17.10
CA ARG A 136 -13.35 -3.72 17.38
C ARG A 136 -14.00 -4.22 16.09
N ALA A 137 -14.19 -3.32 15.11
CA ALA A 137 -14.71 -3.70 13.80
C ALA A 137 -13.82 -4.73 13.06
N ALA A 138 -12.50 -4.70 13.27
CA ALA A 138 -11.58 -5.67 12.68
C ALA A 138 -11.57 -7.03 13.41
N LEU A 139 -11.93 -7.07 14.70
CA LEU A 139 -12.04 -8.31 15.48
C LEU A 139 -13.37 -9.04 15.26
N GLU A 140 -14.43 -8.30 14.93
CA GLU A 140 -15.77 -8.83 14.65
C GLU A 140 -15.92 -9.38 13.23
N GLY A 141 -15.02 -9.01 12.31
CA GLY A 141 -15.07 -9.37 10.89
C GLY A 141 -14.34 -10.66 10.58
#